data_AF-A0A059AQH6-F1
#
_entry.id   AF-A0A059AQH6-F1
#
_cell.length_a   1.000
_cell.length_b   1.000
_cell.length_c   1.000
_cell.angle_alpha   90.00
_cell.angle_beta   90.00
_cell.angle_gamma   90.00
#
_symmetry.space_group_name_H-M   'P 1'
#
loop_
_entity.id
_entity.type
_entity.pdbx_description
1 polymer ?
#
loop_
_entity_poly.entity_id
_entity_poly.type
_entity_poly.pdbx_seq_one_letter_code
_entity_poly.pdbx_strand_id
1 'polypeptide(L)'
;MTKEGANARQATFLKRRPGLLKKASELYAFCSVEMAINVLSPRGESFYFGHPSVDVAVNMHEHPKMAHIDATRQAQTDREQFLEKLNKQYANVLEQMKVGIK
;
A
#
# COMPACT_ATOMS: atom_id res chain seq x y z
N MET A 1 31.69 10.81 -17.70
CA MET A 1 31.09 9.52 -17.32
C MET A 1 30.85 8.73 -18.61
N THR A 2 31.41 7.53 -18.77
CA THR A 2 31.31 6.76 -20.03
C THR A 2 29.89 6.22 -20.23
N LYS A 3 29.44 6.10 -21.50
CA LYS A 3 28.09 5.60 -21.85
C LYS A 3 27.83 4.19 -21.29
N GLU A 4 28.85 3.33 -21.26
CA GLU A 4 28.75 1.97 -20.69
C GLU A 4 28.47 1.96 -19.19
N GLY A 5 29.12 2.84 -18.41
CA GLY A 5 28.88 2.95 -16.98
C GLY A 5 27.46 3.41 -16.64
N ALA A 6 26.89 4.30 -17.46
CA ALA A 6 25.50 4.74 -17.31
C ALA A 6 24.51 3.60 -17.61
N ASN A 7 24.76 2.80 -18.65
CA ASN A 7 23.92 1.66 -19.01
C ASN A 7 23.96 0.55 -17.95
N ALA A 8 25.14 0.24 -17.41
CA ALA A 8 25.29 -0.75 -16.34
C ALA A 8 24.54 -0.34 -15.06
N ARG A 9 24.62 0.95 -14.68
CA ARG A 9 23.85 1.49 -13.56
C ARG A 9 22.35 1.41 -13.80
N GLN A 10 21.88 1.76 -15.00
CA GLN A 10 20.45 1.67 -15.34
C GLN A 10 19.95 0.22 -15.28
N ALA A 11 20.69 -0.72 -15.86
CA ALA A 11 20.34 -2.14 -15.82
C ALA A 11 20.30 -2.69 -14.38
N THR A 12 21.24 -2.26 -13.54
CA THR A 12 21.29 -2.64 -12.12
C THR A 12 20.10 -2.07 -11.35
N PHE A 13 19.75 -0.81 -11.58
CA PHE A 13 18.60 -0.17 -10.97
C PHE A 13 17.30 -0.92 -11.29
N LEU A 14 17.05 -1.20 -12.58
CA LEU A 14 15.85 -1.90 -13.03
C LEU A 14 15.74 -3.31 -12.43
N LYS A 15 16.86 -4.04 -12.28
CA LYS A 15 16.89 -5.39 -11.71
C LYS A 15 16.74 -5.40 -10.19
N ARG A 16 17.36 -4.45 -9.48
CA ARG A 16 17.37 -4.43 -8.00
C ARG A 16 16.13 -3.80 -7.39
N ARG A 17 15.53 -2.81 -8.06
CA ARG A 17 14.36 -2.08 -7.54
C ARG A 17 13.20 -3.01 -7.16
N PRO A 18 12.75 -3.97 -8.00
CA PRO A 18 11.66 -4.88 -7.61
C PRO A 18 11.99 -5.72 -6.38
N GLY A 19 13.23 -6.20 -6.25
CA GLY A 19 13.68 -6.96 -5.09
C GLY A 19 13.66 -6.15 -3.80
N LEU A 20 14.06 -4.88 -3.86
CA LEU A 20 13.94 -3.94 -2.75
C LEU A 20 12.48 -3.77 -2.30
N LEU A 21 11.58 -3.51 -3.25
CA LEU A 21 10.15 -3.31 -2.96
C LEU A 21 9.50 -4.58 -2.39
N LYS A 22 9.89 -5.76 -2.88
CA LYS A 22 9.42 -7.04 -2.32
C LYS A 22 9.82 -7.20 -0.85
N LYS A 23 11.07 -6.87 -0.50
CA LYS A 23 11.54 -6.93 0.89
C LYS A 23 10.86 -5.92 1.80
N ALA A 24 10.61 -4.71 1.30
CA ALA A 24 9.80 -3.73 2.01
C ALA A 24 8.37 -4.24 2.26
N SER A 25 7.79 -4.93 1.27
CA SER A 25 6.46 -5.54 1.39
C SER A 25 6.39 -6.66 2.42
N GLU A 26 7.39 -7.55 2.42
CA GLU A 26 7.53 -8.57 3.46
C GLU A 26 7.65 -7.91 4.85
N LEU A 27 8.47 -6.87 4.98
CA LEU A 27 8.72 -6.22 6.26
C LEU A 27 7.46 -5.56 6.87
N TYR A 28 6.71 -4.76 6.09
CA TYR A 28 5.49 -4.16 6.64
C TYR A 28 4.41 -5.22 6.94
N ALA A 29 4.39 -6.33 6.20
CA ALA A 29 3.47 -7.44 6.45
C ALA A 29 3.82 -8.20 7.75
N PHE A 30 5.10 -8.35 8.09
CA PHE A 30 5.53 -9.05 9.31
C PHE A 30 5.51 -8.17 10.56
N CYS A 31 5.93 -6.91 10.44
CA CYS A 31 6.19 -6.05 11.60
C CYS A 31 5.12 -4.98 11.84
N SER A 32 4.08 -4.91 11.00
CA SER A 32 3.03 -3.87 11.09
C SER A 32 3.62 -2.46 11.19
N VAL A 33 4.60 -2.17 10.32
CA VAL A 33 5.31 -0.89 10.28
C VAL A 33 4.82 -0.01 9.14
N GLU A 34 4.73 1.29 9.40
CA GLU A 34 4.56 2.32 8.36
C GLU A 34 5.93 2.60 7.71
N MET A 35 5.97 2.78 6.40
CA MET A 35 7.22 2.95 5.66
C MET A 35 7.02 3.78 4.39
N ALA A 36 8.01 4.62 4.05
CA ALA A 36 8.19 5.23 2.73
C ALA A 36 9.58 4.93 2.17
N ILE A 37 9.66 4.72 0.86
CA ILE A 37 10.89 4.59 0.09
C ILE A 37 10.81 5.52 -1.12
N ASN A 38 11.81 6.39 -1.27
CA ASN A 38 12.05 7.17 -2.47
C ASN A 38 13.37 6.72 -3.10
N VAL A 39 13.34 6.33 -4.37
CA VAL A 39 14.54 5.94 -5.13
C VAL A 39 14.69 6.79 -6.38
N LEU A 40 15.79 7.52 -6.47
CA LEU A 40 16.18 8.24 -7.68
C LEU A 40 16.88 7.28 -8.65
N SER A 41 16.38 7.21 -9.88
CA SER A 41 17.01 6.43 -10.93
C SER A 41 18.29 7.10 -11.43
N PRO A 42 19.17 6.34 -12.10
CA PRO A 42 20.33 6.91 -12.79
C PRO A 42 19.98 7.98 -13.83
N ARG A 43 18.72 8.05 -14.28
CA ARG A 43 18.21 9.07 -15.22
C ARG A 43 17.60 10.29 -14.52
N GLY A 44 17.57 10.32 -13.19
CA GLY A 44 16.99 11.42 -12.41
C GLY A 44 15.50 11.29 -12.14
N GLU A 45 14.87 10.18 -12.54
CA GLU A 45 13.45 9.93 -12.25
C GLU A 45 13.27 9.40 -10.83
N SER A 46 12.35 9.98 -10.08
CA SER A 46 11.98 9.53 -8.73
C SER A 46 10.95 8.40 -8.78
N PHE A 47 11.14 7.38 -7.95
CA PHE A 47 10.20 6.28 -7.76
C PHE A 47 9.82 6.16 -6.30
N TYR A 48 8.52 6.10 -6.04
CA TYR A 48 7.97 6.10 -4.70
C TYR A 48 7.30 4.77 -4.37
N PHE A 49 7.42 4.37 -3.12
CA PHE A 49 6.71 3.27 -2.52
C PHE A 49 6.41 3.63 -1.07
N GLY A 50 5.21 3.30 -0.59
CA GLY A 50 4.86 3.54 0.79
C GLY A 50 3.73 2.65 1.26
N HIS A 51 3.73 2.35 2.56
CA HIS A 51 2.68 1.64 3.24
C HIS A 51 2.26 2.44 4.48
N PRO A 52 0.96 2.71 4.69
CA PRO A 52 -0.17 2.32 3.83
C PRO A 52 -0.28 3.10 2.51
N SER A 53 0.28 4.31 2.44
CA SER A 53 0.49 5.05 1.19
C SER A 53 1.74 5.92 1.30
N VAL A 54 2.24 6.43 0.17
CA VAL A 54 3.41 7.33 0.15
C VAL A 54 3.11 8.63 0.89
N ASP A 55 1.96 9.25 0.62
CA ASP A 55 1.57 10.52 1.24
C ASP A 55 1.46 10.41 2.75
N VAL A 56 0.87 9.32 3.24
CA VAL A 56 0.76 9.04 4.68
C VAL A 56 2.15 8.90 5.29
N ALA A 57 3.01 8.09 4.68
CA ALA A 57 4.33 7.81 5.22
C ALA A 57 5.28 9.03 5.16
N VAL A 58 5.14 9.90 4.15
CA VAL A 58 5.87 11.18 4.07
C VAL A 58 5.35 12.16 5.11
N ASN A 59 4.03 12.32 5.21
CA ASN A 59 3.41 13.21 6.20
C ASN A 59 3.72 12.77 7.64
N MET A 60 3.89 11.48 7.90
CA MET A 60 4.35 10.96 9.20
C MET A 60 5.74 11.46 9.58
N HIS A 61 6.66 11.59 8.61
CA HIS A 61 8.00 12.09 8.88
C HIS A 61 7.98 13.57 9.30
N GLU A 62 7.12 14.37 8.65
CA GLU A 62 6.96 15.79 8.92
C GLU A 62 6.11 16.04 10.19
N HIS A 63 5.14 15.17 10.47
CA HIS A 63 4.19 15.29 11.58
C HIS A 63 4.02 13.95 12.34
N PRO A 64 5.02 13.53 13.15
CA PRO A 64 5.09 12.19 13.75
C PRO A 64 3.97 11.82 14.73
N LYS A 65 3.06 12.75 15.08
CA LYS A 65 2.00 12.52 16.07
C LYS A 65 0.59 12.35 15.47
N MET A 66 0.40 12.54 14.16
CA MET A 66 -0.96 12.61 13.56
C MET A 66 -1.25 11.52 12.50
N ALA A 67 -0.25 11.05 11.76
CA ALA A 67 -0.48 10.19 10.58
C ALA A 67 -0.96 8.74 10.87
N HIS A 68 -0.55 8.14 11.99
CA HIS A 68 -0.85 6.74 12.33
C HIS A 68 -2.34 6.50 12.61
N ILE A 69 -3.07 7.53 13.03
CA ILE A 69 -4.49 7.44 13.38
C ILE A 69 -5.34 7.42 12.11
N ASP A 70 -5.01 8.25 11.11
CA ASP A 70 -5.91 8.50 9.98
C ASP A 70 -5.84 7.42 8.91
N ALA A 71 -4.65 6.89 8.61
CA ALA A 71 -4.50 5.85 7.58
C ALA A 71 -4.98 4.48 8.06
N THR A 72 -4.72 4.15 9.33
CA THR A 72 -5.30 2.96 9.97
C THR A 72 -6.83 3.08 10.07
N ARG A 73 -7.36 4.27 10.42
CA ARG A 73 -8.80 4.53 10.43
C ARG A 73 -9.44 4.42 9.05
N GLN A 74 -8.80 4.91 8.00
CA GLN A 74 -9.36 4.81 6.66
C GLN A 74 -9.42 3.36 6.19
N ALA A 75 -8.33 2.60 6.37
CA ALA A 75 -8.32 1.17 6.05
C ALA A 75 -9.34 0.36 6.88
N GLN A 76 -9.54 0.72 8.15
CA GLN A 76 -10.61 0.16 8.98
C GLN A 76 -12.00 0.54 8.48
N THR A 77 -12.21 1.80 8.13
CA THR A 77 -13.49 2.33 7.64
C THR A 77 -13.88 1.66 6.32
N ASP A 78 -12.95 1.51 5.39
CA ASP A 78 -13.19 0.84 4.10
C ASP A 78 -13.55 -0.64 4.31
N ARG A 79 -12.89 -1.29 5.27
CA ARG A 79 -13.17 -2.68 5.65
C ARG A 79 -14.54 -2.82 6.31
N GLU A 80 -14.92 -1.89 7.18
CA GLU A 80 -16.22 -1.84 7.84
C GLU A 80 -17.35 -1.61 6.82
N GLN A 81 -17.18 -0.68 5.88
CA GLN A 81 -18.13 -0.45 4.80
C GLN A 81 -18.30 -1.68 3.90
N PHE A 82 -17.22 -2.40 3.62
CA PHE A 82 -17.27 -3.65 2.86
C PHE A 82 -18.02 -4.75 3.62
N LEU A 83 -17.75 -4.90 4.92
CA LEU A 83 -18.47 -5.83 5.80
C LEU A 83 -19.97 -5.49 5.88
N GLU A 84 -20.33 -4.22 5.96
CA GLU A 84 -21.72 -3.78 5.99
C GLU A 84 -22.46 -4.14 4.69
N LYS A 85 -21.81 -3.97 3.52
CA LYS A 85 -22.36 -4.42 2.24
C LYS A 85 -22.62 -5.92 2.22
N LEU A 86 -21.68 -6.73 2.70
CA LEU A 86 -21.85 -8.19 2.79
C LEU A 86 -23.00 -8.56 3.72
N ASN A 87 -23.10 -7.93 4.89
CA ASN A 87 -24.19 -8.17 5.83
C ASN A 87 -25.56 -7.82 5.23
N LYS A 88 -25.66 -6.71 4.47
CA LYS A 88 -26.89 -6.36 3.74
C LYS A 88 -27.26 -7.40 2.68
N GLN A 89 -26.28 -7.90 1.93
CA GLN A 89 -26.52 -8.98 0.96
C GLN A 89 -27.02 -10.25 1.65
N TYR A 90 -26.40 -10.64 2.76
CA TYR A 90 -26.82 -11.80 3.55
C TYR A 90 -28.26 -11.68 4.05
N ALA A 91 -28.62 -10.52 4.61
CA ALA A 91 -29.98 -10.26 5.10
C ALA A 91 -31.03 -10.35 3.96
N ASN A 92 -30.72 -9.81 2.78
CA ASN A 92 -31.62 -9.88 1.62
C ASN A 92 -31.85 -11.33 1.16
N VAL A 93 -30.81 -12.17 1.14
CA VAL A 93 -30.92 -13.59 0.76
C VAL A 93 -31.77 -14.37 1.78
N LEU A 94 -31.62 -14.10 3.08
CA LEU A 94 -32.46 -14.71 4.12
C LEU A 94 -33.95 -14.40 3.93
N GLU A 95 -34.29 -13.15 3.61
CA GLU A 95 -35.68 -12.75 3.38
C GLU A 95 -36.27 -13.42 2.14
N GLN A 96 -35.50 -13.55 1.05
CA GLN A 96 -35.96 -14.25 -0.16
C GLN A 96 -36.26 -15.72 0.10
N MET A 97 -35.46 -16.40 0.92
CA MET A 97 -35.72 -17.79 1.32
C MET A 97 -37.00 -17.94 2.16
N LYS A 98 -37.33 -16.97 3.02
CA LYS A 98 -38.58 -16.98 3.80
C LYS A 98 -39.82 -16.79 2.92
N VAL A 99 -39.72 -15.99 1.87
CA VAL A 99 -40.81 -15.74 0.93
C VAL A 99 -41.06 -16.94 0.01
N GLY A 100 -39.99 -17.66 -0.38
CA GLY A 100 -40.09 -18.86 -1.24
C GLY A 100 -40.58 -20.14 -0.55
N ILE A 101 -40.82 -20.12 0.77
CA ILE A 101 -41.33 -21.26 1.56
C ILE A 101 -42.87 -21.16 1.77
N LYS A 102 -43.55 -20.14 1.22
CA LYS A 102 -45.02 -20.04 1.24
C LYS A 102 -45.68 -20.73 0.04
#